data_AF-A0A484DAP7-F1
#
_entry.id   AF-A0A484DAP7-F1
#
_cell.length_a   1.000
_cell.length_b   1.000
_cell.length_c   1.000
_cell.angle_alpha   90.00
_cell.angle_beta   90.00
_cell.angle_gamma   90.00
#
_symmetry.space_group_name_H-M   'P 1'
#
loop_
_entity.id
_entity.type
_entity.pdbx_description
1 polymer ?
#
loop_
_entity_poly.entity_id
_entity_poly.type
_entity_poly.pdbx_seq_one_letter_code
_entity_poly.pdbx_strand_id
1 'polypeptide(L)'
;MMIVILFGYFLTGVCGDGVADLVLSCTLVEEGVGLGGMGGGAAFTRTPATLVLRDVAVAPDESLETLTPFVPPSIPDPDAILLEAKVSSPEIPNAHVLLHADCNEQELMCEISRYSLRGSQESSEPAYFMVSLNVEEVEFSTALILRTLTVNKDQSTLMQKKLGLPLSQSGTLMTEVIFLVFSHIKSVTAPLRGDVLLNCGFKQQEIPLAQDVGVAWRLQHRGKGWKVLEMKTRLDDVEGSTVVHAERRGSSVDAAQVVGEGNASVTLTKLKVVDEGTYICTVSIDLFHAQQVIHLNVIQPPHVSLSEERLILKSESPQTLSCHCTKYYPLDAQIEWLSLSPTDTEPTVLPDQGSLSSHRQHGDGTYSLSSHLTVHSSVSPGTKITCRVSHPALDTPLSVSLVVESPEPGSYWWVLGFLIITGLFFYQVMR
;
A
#
# COMPACT_ATOMS: atom_id res chain seq x y z
N MET A 1 -50.88 -26.82 -39.81
CA MET A 1 -50.23 -27.04 -38.50
C MET A 1 -48.77 -27.36 -38.80
N MET A 2 -47.76 -26.54 -38.59
CA MET A 2 -47.60 -25.26 -37.89
C MET A 2 -46.39 -24.58 -38.55
N ILE A 3 -46.56 -23.36 -39.08
CA ILE A 3 -45.45 -22.53 -39.61
C ILE A 3 -44.85 -21.82 -38.40
N VAL A 4 -43.61 -22.15 -38.05
CA VAL A 4 -42.87 -21.47 -36.98
C VAL A 4 -42.13 -20.29 -37.60
N ILE A 5 -42.69 -19.09 -37.44
CA ILE A 5 -42.03 -17.83 -37.76
C ILE A 5 -41.13 -17.49 -36.58
N LEU A 6 -39.82 -17.68 -36.75
CA LEU A 6 -38.81 -17.17 -35.83
C LEU A 6 -38.67 -15.66 -36.06
N PHE A 7 -39.37 -14.86 -35.26
CA PHE A 7 -39.07 -13.45 -35.09
C PHE A 7 -37.77 -13.33 -34.30
N GLY A 8 -36.67 -13.12 -35.00
CA GLY A 8 -35.41 -12.67 -34.38
C GLY A 8 -35.62 -11.25 -33.88
N TYR A 9 -35.92 -11.10 -32.59
CA TYR A 9 -35.78 -9.83 -31.88
C TYR A 9 -34.29 -9.49 -31.85
N PHE A 10 -33.84 -8.63 -32.76
CA PHE A 10 -32.61 -7.87 -32.55
C PHE A 10 -32.88 -6.90 -31.40
N LEU A 11 -32.53 -7.31 -30.18
CA LEU A 11 -32.22 -6.36 -29.11
C LEU A 11 -30.94 -5.65 -29.56
N THR A 12 -31.10 -4.53 -30.25
CA THR A 12 -30.08 -3.49 -30.29
C THR A 12 -29.88 -3.05 -28.84
N GLY A 13 -28.85 -3.60 -28.19
CA GLY A 13 -28.37 -3.07 -26.93
C GLY A 13 -27.93 -1.64 -27.18
N VAL A 14 -28.77 -0.68 -26.81
CA VAL A 14 -28.36 0.70 -26.65
C VAL A 14 -27.51 0.69 -25.39
N CYS A 15 -26.18 0.65 -25.54
CA CYS A 15 -25.28 1.10 -24.49
C CYS A 15 -25.61 2.58 -24.24
N GLY A 16 -26.47 2.84 -23.26
CA GLY A 16 -26.57 4.18 -22.72
C GLY A 16 -25.31 4.41 -21.90
N ASP A 17 -24.37 5.18 -22.43
CA ASP A 17 -23.32 5.78 -21.59
C ASP A 17 -24.02 6.72 -20.61
N GLY A 18 -24.14 6.25 -19.36
CA GLY A 18 -24.63 7.07 -18.26
C GLY A 18 -23.56 8.08 -17.87
N VAL A 19 -23.97 9.32 -17.61
CA VAL A 19 -23.05 10.41 -17.25
C VAL A 19 -23.61 11.12 -16.02
N ALA A 20 -22.75 11.48 -15.08
CA ALA A 20 -23.11 12.13 -13.83
C ALA A 20 -22.18 13.29 -13.46
N ASP A 21 -22.67 14.20 -12.64
CA ASP A 21 -21.87 15.28 -12.04
C ASP A 21 -21.50 14.90 -10.61
N LEU A 22 -20.23 15.06 -10.25
CA LEU A 22 -19.75 14.80 -8.89
C LEU A 22 -19.32 16.11 -8.22
N VAL A 23 -19.88 16.38 -7.04
CA VAL A 23 -19.57 17.57 -6.24
C VAL A 23 -18.69 17.17 -5.06
N LEU A 24 -17.46 17.67 -5.04
CA LEU A 24 -16.46 17.36 -4.02
C LEU A 24 -16.20 18.55 -3.11
N SER A 25 -16.25 18.31 -1.81
CA SER A 25 -15.79 19.28 -0.80
C SER A 25 -14.27 19.25 -0.74
N CYS A 26 -13.63 20.32 -1.17
CA CYS A 26 -12.19 20.41 -1.32
C CYS A 26 -11.59 21.52 -0.46
N THR A 27 -10.28 21.48 -0.28
CA THR A 27 -9.54 22.56 0.36
C THR A 27 -8.50 23.11 -0.60
N LEU A 28 -8.57 24.42 -0.89
CA LEU A 28 -7.48 25.11 -1.57
C LEU A 28 -6.34 25.34 -0.57
N VAL A 29 -5.18 24.77 -0.89
CA VAL A 29 -3.95 24.83 -0.11
C VAL A 29 -2.98 25.77 -0.81
N GLU A 30 -2.49 26.76 -0.05
CA GLU A 30 -1.48 27.71 -0.51
C GLU A 30 -0.31 27.73 0.48
N GLU A 31 0.90 27.91 -0.04
CA GLU A 31 2.08 28.13 0.78
C GLU A 31 1.96 29.51 1.43
N GLY A 32 1.89 29.53 2.75
CA GLY A 32 1.80 30.76 3.52
C GLY A 32 3.14 31.47 3.55
N VAL A 33 3.09 32.80 3.51
CA VAL A 33 4.28 33.66 3.61
C VAL A 33 4.75 33.71 5.07
N GLY A 34 5.41 32.64 5.52
CA GLY A 34 6.09 32.60 6.81
C GLY A 34 7.42 33.35 6.73
N LEU A 35 7.60 34.38 7.57
CA LEU A 35 8.89 35.03 7.78
C LEU A 35 9.91 33.97 8.21
N GLY A 36 10.87 33.68 7.32
CA GLY A 36 11.95 32.74 7.56
C GLY A 36 12.76 33.11 8.81
N GLY A 37 12.43 32.45 9.92
CA GLY A 37 13.15 32.50 11.19
C GLY A 37 13.43 31.09 11.66
N MET A 38 14.65 30.87 12.16
CA MET A 38 15.21 29.60 12.65
C MET A 38 14.19 28.74 13.41
N GLY A 39 13.56 27.78 12.71
CA GLY A 39 12.61 26.82 13.28
C GLY A 39 11.20 26.76 12.64
N GLY A 40 10.92 27.53 11.59
CA GLY A 40 9.60 27.58 10.96
C GLY A 40 9.28 26.38 10.05
N GLY A 41 8.30 25.58 10.43
CA GLY A 41 7.59 24.72 9.46
C GLY A 41 6.84 25.59 8.44
N ALA A 42 6.66 25.08 7.22
CA ALA A 42 5.84 25.75 6.22
C ALA A 42 4.43 25.96 6.77
N ALA A 43 4.03 27.22 6.97
CA ALA A 43 2.66 27.55 7.34
C ALA A 43 1.83 27.46 6.07
N PHE A 44 0.88 26.54 5.98
CA PHE A 44 -0.04 26.46 4.84
C PHE A 44 -1.37 27.10 5.19
N THR A 45 -1.91 27.92 4.29
CA THR A 45 -3.28 28.42 4.42
C THR A 45 -4.23 27.46 3.71
N ARG A 46 -5.30 27.08 4.40
CA ARG A 46 -6.35 26.19 3.90
C ARG A 46 -7.64 26.97 3.79
N THR A 47 -8.19 27.07 2.58
CA THR A 47 -9.49 27.73 2.35
C THR A 47 -10.48 26.74 1.73
N PRO A 48 -11.72 26.67 2.23
CA PRO A 48 -12.74 25.82 1.64
C PRO A 48 -12.94 26.14 0.15
N ALA A 49 -13.06 25.08 -0.65
CA ALA A 49 -13.32 25.14 -2.07
C ALA A 49 -14.26 23.98 -2.46
N THR A 50 -14.91 24.09 -3.60
CA THR A 50 -15.77 23.04 -4.14
C THR A 50 -15.32 22.74 -5.56
N LEU A 51 -15.09 21.46 -5.85
CA LEU A 51 -14.78 20.98 -7.19
C LEU A 51 -15.98 20.21 -7.72
N VAL A 52 -16.49 20.63 -8.87
CA VAL A 52 -17.54 19.91 -9.59
C VAL A 52 -16.90 19.24 -10.79
N LEU A 53 -16.84 17.93 -10.78
CA LEU A 53 -16.45 17.12 -11.93
C LEU A 53 -17.68 16.89 -12.79
N ARG A 54 -17.69 17.49 -13.98
CA ARG A 54 -18.74 17.38 -14.97
C ARG A 54 -18.47 16.22 -15.91
N ASP A 55 -19.55 15.61 -16.35
CA ASP A 55 -19.56 14.54 -17.34
C ASP A 55 -18.75 13.29 -16.93
N VAL A 56 -18.88 12.85 -15.68
CA VAL A 56 -18.21 11.63 -15.18
C VAL A 56 -18.93 10.40 -15.72
N ALA A 57 -18.21 9.51 -16.41
CA ALA A 57 -18.74 8.26 -16.94
C ALA A 57 -19.22 7.32 -15.82
N VAL A 58 -20.43 6.78 -15.98
CA VAL A 58 -21.08 5.84 -15.05
C VAL A 58 -21.15 4.47 -15.71
N ALA A 59 -20.97 3.40 -14.93
CA ALA A 59 -21.06 2.04 -15.44
C ALA A 59 -22.49 1.74 -15.95
N PRO A 60 -22.64 0.96 -17.04
CA PRO A 60 -23.93 0.76 -17.71
C PRO A 60 -24.96 -0.04 -16.90
N ASP A 61 -24.56 -0.64 -15.78
CA ASP A 61 -25.39 -1.40 -14.85
C ASP A 61 -25.99 -0.56 -13.70
N GLU A 62 -25.61 0.72 -13.58
CA GLU A 62 -26.09 1.61 -12.51
C GLU A 62 -27.32 2.43 -12.94
N SER A 63 -28.33 2.49 -12.06
CA SER A 63 -29.55 3.25 -12.31
C SER A 63 -29.30 4.76 -12.17
N LEU A 64 -29.42 5.51 -13.26
CA LEU A 64 -29.24 6.96 -13.32
C LEU A 64 -30.36 7.77 -12.63
N GLU A 65 -31.40 7.12 -12.09
CA GLU A 65 -32.59 7.77 -11.52
C GLU A 65 -32.33 8.55 -10.21
N THR A 66 -31.17 8.36 -9.57
CA THR A 66 -30.77 9.04 -8.33
C THR A 66 -29.74 10.15 -8.51
N LEU A 67 -29.21 10.37 -9.72
CA LEU A 67 -28.15 11.34 -9.98
C LEU A 67 -28.75 12.67 -10.43
N THR A 68 -28.83 13.64 -9.51
CA THR A 68 -29.26 14.99 -9.86
C THR A 68 -28.10 15.77 -10.48
N PRO A 69 -28.29 16.39 -11.66
CA PRO A 69 -27.24 17.21 -12.27
C PRO A 69 -26.93 18.41 -11.38
N PHE A 70 -25.66 18.82 -11.36
CA PHE A 70 -25.25 19.96 -10.56
C PHE A 70 -25.87 21.25 -11.14
N VAL A 71 -26.61 21.97 -10.29
CA VAL A 71 -27.17 23.28 -10.61
C VAL A 71 -26.36 24.34 -9.86
N PRO A 72 -25.59 25.20 -10.55
CA PRO A 72 -24.85 26.27 -9.90
C PRO A 72 -25.79 27.25 -9.19
N PRO A 73 -25.32 27.92 -8.12
CA PRO A 73 -26.15 28.86 -7.36
C PRO A 73 -26.64 30.01 -8.25
N SER A 74 -27.90 30.41 -8.06
CA SER A 74 -28.54 31.49 -8.84
C SER A 74 -27.96 32.87 -8.57
N ILE A 75 -27.26 33.06 -7.45
CA ILE A 75 -26.55 34.28 -7.09
C ILE A 75 -25.07 33.93 -6.95
N PRO A 76 -24.19 34.45 -7.82
CA PRO A 76 -22.76 34.16 -7.77
C PRO A 76 -22.11 34.83 -6.55
N ASP A 77 -21.43 34.04 -5.72
CA ASP A 77 -20.63 34.52 -4.58
C ASP A 77 -19.14 34.60 -4.98
N PRO A 78 -18.54 35.79 -5.09
CA PRO A 78 -17.14 35.94 -5.48
C PRO A 78 -16.14 35.53 -4.38
N ASP A 79 -16.59 35.32 -3.14
CA ASP A 79 -15.76 34.81 -2.04
C ASP A 79 -15.67 33.28 -2.07
N ALA A 80 -16.70 32.60 -2.58
CA ALA A 80 -16.70 31.15 -2.76
C ALA A 80 -15.73 30.73 -3.88
N ILE A 81 -15.07 29.59 -3.70
CA ILE A 81 -14.17 29.00 -4.70
C ILE A 81 -14.87 27.77 -5.27
N LEU A 82 -15.48 27.91 -6.44
CA LEU A 82 -16.23 26.84 -7.11
C LEU A 82 -15.61 26.59 -8.49
N LEU A 83 -14.97 25.44 -8.67
CA LEU A 83 -14.36 25.01 -9.93
C LEU A 83 -15.27 24.00 -10.61
N GLU A 84 -15.62 24.25 -11.87
CA GLU A 84 -16.28 23.27 -12.73
C GLU A 84 -15.24 22.69 -13.69
N ALA A 85 -14.98 21.39 -13.62
CA ALA A 85 -13.98 20.69 -14.42
C ALA A 85 -14.67 19.66 -15.33
N LYS A 86 -14.49 19.80 -16.64
CA LYS A 86 -14.97 18.80 -17.60
C LYS A 86 -14.03 17.59 -17.63
N VAL A 87 -14.57 16.37 -17.50
CA VAL A 87 -13.79 15.11 -17.35
C VAL A 87 -13.93 14.15 -18.56
N SER A 88 -14.65 14.54 -19.62
CA SER A 88 -14.85 13.65 -20.78
C SER A 88 -13.58 13.34 -21.59
N SER A 89 -12.50 14.12 -21.47
CA SER A 89 -11.22 13.84 -22.13
C SER A 89 -10.08 14.59 -21.42
N PRO A 90 -9.33 13.95 -20.49
CA PRO A 90 -9.29 12.52 -20.19
C PRO A 90 -10.25 12.06 -19.08
N GLU A 91 -10.83 10.87 -19.25
CA GLU A 91 -11.69 10.22 -18.25
C GLU A 91 -10.90 9.73 -17.02
N ILE A 92 -11.43 10.00 -15.83
CA ILE A 92 -10.87 9.50 -14.57
C ILE A 92 -11.08 7.97 -14.46
N PRO A 93 -10.01 7.17 -14.34
CA PRO A 93 -10.14 5.74 -14.09
C PRO A 93 -10.86 5.47 -12.77
N ASN A 94 -11.67 4.41 -12.73
CA ASN A 94 -12.43 3.99 -11.54
C ASN A 94 -13.26 5.12 -10.90
N ALA A 95 -13.82 6.02 -11.71
CA ALA A 95 -14.62 7.14 -11.21
C ALA A 95 -15.84 6.71 -10.36
N HIS A 96 -16.34 5.48 -10.54
CA HIS A 96 -17.36 4.87 -9.69
C HIS A 96 -16.98 4.87 -8.19
N VAL A 97 -15.69 4.72 -7.85
CA VAL A 97 -15.22 4.80 -6.45
C VAL A 97 -15.52 6.16 -5.85
N LEU A 98 -15.36 7.23 -6.63
CA LEU A 98 -15.63 8.59 -6.18
C LEU A 98 -17.13 8.88 -6.11
N LEU A 99 -17.93 8.31 -7.02
CA LEU A 99 -19.38 8.44 -7.05
C LEU A 99 -20.05 7.80 -5.82
N HIS A 100 -19.51 6.68 -5.35
CA HIS A 100 -20.08 5.91 -4.23
C HIS A 100 -19.46 6.23 -2.87
N ALA A 101 -18.48 7.13 -2.80
CA ALA A 101 -17.77 7.42 -1.55
C ALA A 101 -18.72 7.89 -0.44
N ASP A 102 -19.60 8.86 -0.73
CA ASP A 102 -20.58 9.37 0.23
C ASP A 102 -21.61 8.31 0.65
N CYS A 103 -22.06 7.48 -0.30
CA CYS A 103 -23.00 6.39 -0.01
C CYS A 103 -22.39 5.28 0.85
N ASN A 104 -21.08 5.07 0.71
CA ASN A 104 -20.32 4.07 1.46
C ASN A 104 -19.74 4.62 2.77
N GLU A 105 -20.09 5.86 3.15
CA GLU A 105 -19.55 6.55 4.34
C GLU A 105 -18.01 6.66 4.33
N GLN A 106 -17.40 6.74 3.15
CA GLN A 106 -15.95 6.80 2.97
C GLN A 106 -15.44 8.24 3.01
N GLU A 107 -14.38 8.49 3.78
CA GLU A 107 -13.73 9.80 3.80
C GLU A 107 -12.92 10.05 2.52
N LEU A 108 -13.36 11.05 1.75
CA LEU A 108 -12.69 11.53 0.55
C LEU A 108 -11.89 12.79 0.86
N MET A 109 -10.58 12.71 0.69
CA MET A 109 -9.67 13.84 0.82
C MET A 109 -9.47 14.50 -0.55
N CYS A 110 -9.92 15.75 -0.68
CA CYS A 110 -9.72 16.58 -1.86
C CYS A 110 -8.91 17.85 -1.52
N GLU A 111 -7.71 17.95 -2.09
CA GLU A 111 -6.86 19.14 -1.98
C GLU A 111 -6.63 19.77 -3.34
N ILE A 112 -6.80 21.08 -3.44
CA ILE A 112 -6.54 21.89 -4.64
C ILE A 112 -5.33 22.77 -4.34
N SER A 113 -4.41 22.90 -5.28
CA SER A 113 -3.28 23.83 -5.16
C SER A 113 -3.04 24.53 -6.50
N ARG A 114 -2.48 25.74 -6.46
CA ARG A 114 -2.12 26.45 -7.69
C ARG A 114 -0.91 25.75 -8.32
N TYR A 115 -1.01 25.39 -9.59
CA TYR A 115 0.08 24.73 -10.31
C TYR A 115 0.89 25.76 -11.09
N SER A 116 2.20 25.83 -10.81
CA SER A 116 3.11 26.76 -11.48
C SER A 116 3.92 26.04 -12.56
N LEU A 117 3.85 26.56 -13.78
CA LEU A 117 4.69 26.08 -14.88
C LEU A 117 6.12 26.62 -14.71
N ARG A 118 7.11 25.75 -14.91
CA ARG A 118 8.52 26.17 -14.86
C ARG A 118 8.80 27.24 -15.92
N GLY A 119 9.18 28.43 -15.47
CA GLY A 119 9.52 29.55 -16.34
C GLY A 119 8.34 30.44 -16.77
N SER A 120 7.12 30.17 -16.30
CA SER A 120 5.97 31.05 -16.51
C SER A 120 5.83 32.10 -15.39
N GLN A 121 5.49 33.33 -15.74
CA GLN A 121 5.07 34.33 -14.75
C GLN A 121 3.69 33.97 -14.21
N GLU A 122 3.43 34.24 -12.92
CA GLU A 122 2.20 33.88 -12.20
C GLU A 122 0.91 34.50 -12.79
N SER A 123 1.03 35.50 -13.68
CA SER A 123 -0.08 36.27 -14.25
C SER A 123 -0.44 35.93 -15.70
N SER A 124 0.12 34.86 -16.29
CA SER A 124 -0.31 34.43 -17.62
C SER A 124 -1.63 33.66 -17.53
N GLU A 125 -2.70 34.16 -18.15
CA GLU A 125 -3.83 33.31 -18.52
C GLU A 125 -3.35 32.34 -19.64
N PRO A 126 -3.68 31.04 -19.58
CA PRO A 126 -4.53 30.38 -18.59
C PRO A 126 -3.80 30.03 -17.27
N ALA A 127 -4.55 29.98 -16.17
CA ALA A 127 -4.08 29.48 -14.89
C ALA A 127 -4.25 27.96 -14.78
N TYR A 128 -3.43 27.33 -13.93
CA TYR A 128 -3.41 25.89 -13.72
C TYR A 128 -3.59 25.55 -12.25
N PHE A 129 -4.26 24.43 -11.98
CA PHE A 129 -4.46 23.90 -10.64
C PHE A 129 -4.12 22.41 -10.61
N MET A 130 -3.54 21.96 -9.50
CA MET A 130 -3.35 20.55 -9.21
C MET A 130 -4.37 20.11 -8.16
N VAL A 131 -5.14 19.09 -8.46
CA VAL A 131 -6.12 18.49 -7.56
C VAL A 131 -5.61 17.10 -7.15
N SER A 132 -5.55 16.84 -5.85
CA SER A 132 -5.23 15.52 -5.30
C SER A 132 -6.48 14.92 -4.68
N LEU A 133 -6.89 13.75 -5.17
CA LEU A 133 -8.04 12.99 -4.69
C LEU A 133 -7.57 11.67 -4.08
N ASN A 134 -8.02 11.40 -2.86
CA ASN A 134 -7.62 10.23 -2.09
C ASN A 134 -8.78 9.72 -1.22
N VAL A 135 -9.23 8.47 -1.42
CA VAL A 135 -10.36 7.87 -0.64
C VAL A 135 -9.83 6.91 0.40
N GLU A 136 -9.82 7.24 1.68
CA GLU A 136 -8.98 6.56 2.70
C GLU A 136 -9.06 5.02 2.69
N GLU A 137 -10.27 4.46 2.66
CA GLU A 137 -10.53 3.01 2.75
C GLU A 137 -10.37 2.24 1.43
N VAL A 138 -10.29 2.95 0.30
CA VAL A 138 -10.15 2.32 -1.02
C VAL A 138 -8.73 2.50 -1.52
N GLU A 139 -8.20 1.48 -2.18
CA GLU A 139 -6.85 1.48 -2.77
C GLU A 139 -6.70 2.40 -3.99
N PHE A 140 -7.51 3.46 -4.13
CA PHE A 140 -7.48 4.38 -5.28
C PHE A 140 -7.03 5.79 -4.89
N SER A 141 -6.14 6.35 -5.70
CA SER A 141 -5.69 7.74 -5.59
C SER A 141 -5.35 8.32 -6.95
N THR A 142 -5.66 9.59 -7.15
CA THR A 142 -5.44 10.28 -8.42
C THR A 142 -5.08 11.75 -8.22
N ALA A 143 -4.18 12.23 -9.07
CA ALA A 143 -3.79 13.62 -9.16
C ALA A 143 -4.14 14.16 -10.54
N LEU A 144 -4.90 15.25 -10.57
CA LEU A 144 -5.40 15.90 -11.79
C LEU A 144 -4.71 17.26 -11.97
N ILE A 145 -4.42 17.62 -13.21
CA ILE A 145 -4.08 19.00 -13.58
C ILE A 145 -5.24 19.61 -14.35
N LEU A 146 -5.74 20.72 -13.82
CA LEU A 146 -6.80 21.52 -14.40
C LEU A 146 -6.21 22.75 -15.09
N ARG A 147 -6.76 23.10 -16.25
CA ARG A 147 -6.49 24.36 -16.97
C ARG A 147 -7.75 25.22 -16.96
N THR A 148 -7.63 26.50 -16.63
CA THR A 148 -8.76 27.44 -16.74
C THR A 148 -9.10 27.71 -18.20
N LEU A 149 -10.39 27.72 -18.52
CA LEU A 149 -10.90 28.11 -19.84
C LEU A 149 -10.90 29.64 -19.97
N THR A 150 -10.65 30.13 -21.18
CA THR A 150 -10.74 31.56 -21.48
C THR A 150 -12.19 32.01 -21.45
N VAL A 151 -12.51 32.95 -20.56
CA VAL A 151 -13.83 33.58 -20.48
C VAL A 151 -13.79 34.90 -21.27
N ASN A 152 -14.76 35.12 -22.17
CA ASN A 152 -14.91 36.41 -22.83
C ASN A 152 -15.20 37.48 -21.77
N LYS A 153 -14.26 38.42 -21.59
CA LYS A 153 -14.34 39.48 -20.59
C LYS A 153 -15.22 40.60 -21.11
N ASP A 154 -16.39 40.76 -20.48
CA ASP A 154 -17.27 41.92 -20.65
C ASP A 154 -17.17 42.84 -19.42
N GLN A 155 -17.74 44.05 -19.48
CA GLN A 155 -17.70 45.01 -18.37
C GLN A 155 -18.33 44.50 -17.07
N SER A 156 -19.16 43.46 -17.13
CA SER A 156 -19.84 42.83 -15.99
C SER A 156 -19.22 41.50 -15.54
N THR A 157 -18.07 41.08 -16.08
CA THR A 157 -17.42 39.83 -15.67
C THR A 157 -16.95 39.94 -14.22
N LEU A 158 -17.54 39.11 -13.35
CA LEU A 158 -17.18 39.03 -11.95
C LEU A 158 -15.81 38.34 -11.80
N MET A 159 -14.99 38.80 -10.87
CA MET A 159 -13.69 38.21 -10.56
C MET A 159 -13.77 37.47 -9.23
N GLN A 160 -13.16 36.29 -9.15
CA GLN A 160 -12.99 35.58 -7.89
C GLN A 160 -11.99 36.35 -7.01
N LYS A 161 -12.41 36.75 -5.80
CA LYS A 161 -11.68 37.73 -4.97
C LYS A 161 -10.30 37.28 -4.52
N LYS A 162 -10.11 35.99 -4.26
CA LYS A 162 -8.89 35.41 -3.72
C LYS A 162 -7.89 35.02 -4.81
N LEU A 163 -8.35 34.41 -5.89
CA LEU A 163 -7.57 33.89 -7.01
C LEU A 163 -7.34 34.92 -8.11
N GLY A 164 -8.17 35.98 -8.16
CA GLY A 164 -8.08 37.02 -9.18
C GLY A 164 -8.39 36.51 -10.58
N LEU A 165 -9.25 35.50 -10.71
CA LEU A 165 -9.60 34.86 -11.99
C LEU A 165 -11.03 35.22 -12.42
N PRO A 166 -11.31 35.31 -13.74
CA PRO A 166 -12.64 35.62 -14.25
C PRO A 166 -13.61 34.46 -13.98
N LEU A 167 -14.79 34.78 -13.47
CA LEU A 167 -15.89 33.84 -13.27
C LEU A 167 -16.77 33.77 -14.52
N SER A 168 -17.40 32.61 -14.71
CA SER A 168 -18.46 32.40 -15.69
C SER A 168 -19.73 33.20 -15.34
N GLN A 169 -20.71 33.18 -16.24
CA GLN A 169 -22.03 33.77 -15.97
C GLN A 169 -22.75 33.11 -14.79
N SER A 170 -22.43 31.84 -14.48
CA SER A 170 -22.94 31.11 -13.31
C SER A 170 -22.12 31.34 -12.03
N GLY A 171 -21.09 32.18 -12.08
CA GLY A 171 -20.25 32.48 -10.91
C GLY A 171 -19.17 31.44 -10.61
N THR A 172 -18.83 30.59 -11.58
CA THR A 172 -17.90 29.47 -11.38
C THR A 172 -16.62 29.62 -12.19
N LEU A 173 -15.54 29.00 -11.73
CA LEU A 173 -14.29 28.90 -12.48
C LEU A 173 -14.38 27.72 -13.43
N MET A 174 -14.52 28.01 -14.72
CA MET A 174 -14.58 27.00 -15.76
C MET A 174 -13.18 26.46 -16.03
N THR A 175 -13.03 25.15 -15.92
CA THR A 175 -11.77 24.43 -16.08
C THR A 175 -11.96 23.15 -16.89
N GLU A 176 -10.87 22.63 -17.41
CA GLU A 176 -10.82 21.31 -18.05
C GLU A 176 -9.66 20.50 -17.47
N VAL A 177 -9.84 19.19 -17.38
CA VAL A 177 -8.75 18.26 -17.03
C VAL A 177 -7.87 18.11 -18.26
N ILE A 178 -6.57 18.35 -18.13
CA ILE A 178 -5.61 18.21 -19.25
C ILE A 178 -4.67 17.02 -19.08
N PHE A 179 -4.42 16.60 -17.85
CA PHE A 179 -3.49 15.55 -17.49
C PHE A 179 -3.87 14.98 -16.14
N LEU A 180 -3.76 13.66 -15.98
CA LEU A 180 -3.94 12.99 -14.70
C LEU A 180 -2.97 11.84 -14.53
N VAL A 181 -2.60 11.57 -13.27
CA VAL A 181 -1.80 10.42 -12.85
C VAL A 181 -2.55 9.72 -11.72
N PHE A 182 -2.67 8.41 -11.80
CA PHE A 182 -3.47 7.61 -10.86
C PHE A 182 -2.73 6.34 -10.44
N SER A 183 -3.18 5.77 -9.34
CA SER A 183 -2.82 4.42 -8.91
C SER A 183 -4.05 3.69 -8.41
N HIS A 184 -4.12 2.40 -8.73
CA HIS A 184 -5.10 1.45 -8.19
C HIS A 184 -4.64 0.76 -6.91
N ILE A 185 -3.47 1.15 -6.38
CA ILE A 185 -2.96 0.72 -5.08
C ILE A 185 -2.38 1.91 -4.31
N LYS A 186 -2.58 1.95 -3.00
CA LYS A 186 -1.88 2.90 -2.10
C LYS A 186 -0.79 2.25 -1.29
N SER A 187 -0.97 0.96 -0.99
CA SER A 187 0.01 0.16 -0.27
C SER A 187 0.01 -1.24 -0.84
N VAL A 188 1.17 -1.88 -0.81
CA VAL A 188 1.29 -3.29 -1.21
C VAL A 188 2.30 -3.97 -0.30
N THR A 189 1.99 -5.21 0.08
CA THR A 189 2.86 -6.04 0.90
C THR A 189 3.42 -7.16 0.03
N ALA A 190 4.74 -7.33 0.04
CA ALA A 190 5.41 -8.33 -0.78
C ALA A 190 6.47 -9.11 0.01
N PRO A 191 6.68 -10.41 -0.31
CA PRO A 191 7.67 -11.22 0.38
C PRO A 191 9.10 -10.81 0.03
N LEU A 192 10.00 -10.90 1.00
CA LEU A 192 11.44 -10.74 0.79
C LEU A 192 11.93 -11.72 -0.28
N ARG A 193 12.78 -11.25 -1.20
CA ARG A 193 13.25 -11.94 -2.42
C ARG A 193 12.17 -12.25 -3.45
N GLY A 194 10.92 -11.88 -3.20
CA GLY A 194 9.84 -11.92 -4.18
C GLY A 194 9.92 -10.76 -5.16
N ASP A 195 8.88 -10.66 -5.98
CA ASP A 195 8.71 -9.63 -7.00
C ASP A 195 7.41 -8.87 -6.73
N VAL A 196 7.34 -7.60 -7.14
CA VAL A 196 6.15 -6.76 -6.97
C VAL A 196 5.99 -5.82 -8.15
N LEU A 197 4.74 -5.53 -8.52
CA LEU A 197 4.37 -4.50 -9.50
C LEU A 197 3.76 -3.32 -8.73
N LEU A 198 4.36 -2.14 -8.85
CA LEU A 198 3.79 -0.91 -8.32
C LEU A 198 3.01 -0.22 -9.44
N ASN A 199 1.67 -0.23 -9.31
CA ASN A 199 0.79 0.31 -10.33
C ASN A 199 0.88 1.84 -10.40
N CYS A 200 1.07 2.40 -11.59
CA CYS A 200 0.96 3.83 -11.84
C CYS A 200 0.51 4.02 -13.28
N GLY A 201 -0.55 4.80 -13.48
CA GLY A 201 -1.06 5.11 -14.82
C GLY A 201 -1.22 6.60 -15.00
N PHE A 202 -1.31 7.04 -16.25
CA PHE A 202 -1.62 8.41 -16.59
C PHE A 202 -2.53 8.49 -17.81
N LYS A 203 -3.27 9.59 -17.92
CA LYS A 203 -4.05 9.94 -19.11
C LYS A 203 -3.86 11.42 -19.40
N GLN A 204 -3.93 11.79 -20.67
CA GLN A 204 -3.82 13.17 -21.14
C GLN A 204 -4.93 13.50 -22.12
N GLN A 205 -5.20 14.80 -22.30
CA GLN A 205 -6.09 15.27 -23.37
C GLN A 205 -5.53 14.85 -24.74
N GLU A 206 -6.39 14.34 -25.62
CA GLU A 206 -5.97 13.75 -26.91
C GLU A 206 -5.28 14.74 -27.85
N ILE A 207 -5.50 16.05 -27.68
CA ILE A 207 -4.99 17.10 -28.57
C ILE A 207 -4.57 18.33 -27.74
N PRO A 208 -3.31 18.79 -27.85
CA PRO A 208 -2.20 18.19 -28.58
C PRO A 208 -1.59 17.01 -27.81
N LEU A 209 -1.33 15.89 -28.49
CA LEU A 209 -0.48 14.82 -27.94
C LEU A 209 0.88 15.43 -27.58
N ALA A 210 1.29 15.24 -26.33
CA ALA A 210 2.59 15.65 -25.88
C ALA A 210 3.71 14.98 -26.68
N GLN A 211 4.83 15.67 -26.82
CA GLN A 211 5.93 15.16 -27.64
C GLN A 211 6.83 14.23 -26.83
N ASP A 212 7.08 14.55 -25.57
CA ASP A 212 7.96 13.82 -24.67
C ASP A 212 7.25 13.42 -23.38
N VAL A 213 7.34 12.13 -23.03
CA VAL A 213 6.90 11.56 -21.75
C VAL A 213 8.10 11.12 -20.93
N GLY A 214 8.17 11.61 -19.70
CA GLY A 214 9.11 11.21 -18.68
C GLY A 214 8.42 10.42 -17.57
N VAL A 215 9.00 9.30 -17.17
CA VAL A 215 8.57 8.53 -16.00
C VAL A 215 9.74 8.43 -15.04
N ALA A 216 9.55 8.83 -13.79
CA ALA A 216 10.55 8.73 -12.75
C ALA A 216 9.98 8.04 -11.52
N TRP A 217 10.66 7.01 -11.05
CA TRP A 217 10.37 6.33 -9.80
C TRP A 217 11.44 6.66 -8.77
N ARG A 218 11.00 7.10 -7.59
CA ARG A 218 11.87 7.40 -6.44
C ARG A 218 11.39 6.62 -5.22
N LEU A 219 12.32 6.23 -4.37
CA LEU A 219 12.03 5.61 -3.08
C LEU A 219 12.50 6.55 -1.97
N GLN A 220 11.59 6.86 -1.05
CA GLN A 220 11.84 7.57 0.19
C GLN A 220 11.67 6.61 1.37
N HIS A 221 12.74 6.36 2.12
CA HIS A 221 12.72 5.51 3.31
C HIS A 221 13.58 6.11 4.43
N ARG A 222 13.00 6.27 5.63
CA ARG A 222 13.68 6.77 6.85
C ARG A 222 14.50 8.05 6.60
N GLY A 223 13.92 9.02 5.89
CA GLY A 223 14.53 10.32 5.61
C GLY A 223 15.57 10.33 4.48
N LYS A 224 15.86 9.18 3.83
CA LYS A 224 16.72 9.11 2.65
C LYS A 224 15.88 8.84 1.41
N GLY A 225 16.17 9.58 0.34
CA GLY A 225 15.55 9.41 -0.96
C GLY A 225 16.59 9.02 -2.00
N TRP A 226 16.25 8.09 -2.88
CA TRP A 226 17.06 7.77 -4.06
C TRP A 226 16.18 7.46 -5.26
N LYS A 227 16.75 7.57 -6.45
CA LYS A 227 16.06 7.24 -7.69
C LYS A 227 16.11 5.73 -7.88
N VAL A 228 14.99 5.16 -8.29
CA VAL A 228 14.84 3.72 -8.59
C VAL A 228 15.04 3.50 -10.07
N LEU A 229 14.35 4.31 -10.88
CA LEU A 229 14.37 4.26 -12.34
C LEU A 229 13.95 5.62 -12.91
N GLU A 230 14.51 6.00 -14.04
CA GLU A 230 14.01 7.11 -14.87
C GLU A 230 13.94 6.65 -16.32
N MET A 231 12.85 6.99 -17.00
CA MET A 231 12.61 6.70 -18.39
C MET A 231 12.19 7.99 -19.09
N LYS A 232 12.71 8.20 -20.30
CA LYS A 232 12.23 9.25 -21.21
C LYS A 232 11.94 8.63 -22.56
N THR A 233 10.78 8.95 -23.12
CA THR A 233 10.33 8.46 -24.42
C THR A 233 9.56 9.53 -25.15
N ARG A 234 9.47 9.38 -26.47
CA ARG A 234 8.56 10.14 -27.32
C ARG A 234 7.30 9.33 -27.56
N LEU A 235 6.15 10.00 -27.60
CA LEU A 235 4.87 9.36 -27.90
C LEU A 235 4.73 9.00 -29.39
N ASP A 236 5.48 9.69 -30.27
CA ASP A 236 5.41 9.54 -31.73
C ASP A 236 6.44 8.56 -32.35
N ASP A 237 7.35 7.99 -31.55
CA ASP A 237 8.55 7.33 -32.08
C ASP A 237 8.42 5.80 -32.13
N VAL A 238 8.37 5.26 -33.36
CA VAL A 238 8.25 3.82 -33.65
C VAL A 238 9.59 3.08 -33.48
N GLU A 239 10.74 3.76 -33.46
CA GLU A 239 12.05 3.09 -33.38
C GLU A 239 13.16 4.02 -32.85
N GLY A 240 13.37 4.07 -31.52
CA GLY A 240 14.75 4.16 -30.99
C GLY A 240 15.15 5.23 -29.96
N SER A 241 14.30 6.17 -29.53
CA SER A 241 14.71 7.18 -28.52
C SER A 241 14.32 6.87 -27.06
N THR A 242 13.99 5.62 -26.71
CA THR A 242 13.68 5.24 -25.31
C THR A 242 14.96 5.13 -24.49
N VAL A 243 15.16 6.04 -23.55
CA VAL A 243 16.28 5.98 -22.61
C VAL A 243 15.75 5.57 -21.25
N VAL A 244 16.06 4.34 -20.81
CA VAL A 244 15.74 3.83 -19.48
C VAL A 244 17.02 3.76 -18.65
N HIS A 245 17.03 4.48 -17.54
CA HIS A 245 18.10 4.48 -16.54
C HIS A 245 17.59 3.85 -15.24
N ALA A 246 17.91 2.57 -15.03
CA ALA A 246 17.60 1.85 -13.81
C ALA A 246 18.79 1.94 -12.82
N GLU A 247 18.62 2.66 -11.71
CA GLU A 247 19.61 2.74 -10.64
C GLU A 247 19.50 1.52 -9.70
N ARG A 248 18.27 1.09 -9.42
CA ARG A 248 18.01 -0.16 -8.69
C ARG A 248 18.12 -1.35 -9.65
N ARG A 249 18.98 -2.31 -9.34
CA ARG A 249 19.01 -3.58 -10.10
C ARG A 249 17.69 -4.36 -9.92
N GLY A 250 17.15 -4.84 -11.04
CA GLY A 250 15.89 -5.58 -11.05
C GLY A 250 14.64 -4.69 -11.09
N SER A 251 14.77 -3.37 -11.34
CA SER A 251 13.65 -2.51 -11.70
C SER A 251 13.47 -2.44 -13.22
N SER A 252 12.22 -2.44 -13.68
CA SER A 252 11.88 -2.31 -15.09
C SER A 252 10.52 -1.63 -15.27
N VAL A 253 10.38 -0.88 -16.36
CA VAL A 253 9.12 -0.28 -16.84
C VAL A 253 8.94 -0.72 -18.29
N ASP A 254 7.71 -1.04 -18.70
CA ASP A 254 7.41 -1.40 -20.08
C ASP A 254 7.16 -0.13 -20.91
N ALA A 255 8.13 0.19 -21.78
CA ALA A 255 8.07 1.39 -22.59
C ALA A 255 6.91 1.40 -23.59
N ALA A 256 6.52 0.23 -24.12
CA ALA A 256 5.42 0.12 -25.06
C ALA A 256 4.08 0.38 -24.36
N GLN A 257 3.92 -0.09 -23.13
CA GLN A 257 2.72 0.20 -22.34
C GLN A 257 2.66 1.65 -21.85
N VAL A 258 3.79 2.29 -21.57
CA VAL A 258 3.84 3.74 -21.26
C VAL A 258 3.27 4.55 -22.42
N VAL A 259 3.68 4.23 -23.66
CA VAL A 259 3.27 4.97 -24.87
C VAL A 259 1.86 4.58 -25.32
N GLY A 260 1.54 3.28 -25.34
CA GLY A 260 0.28 2.78 -25.89
C GLY A 260 -0.91 2.85 -24.94
N GLU A 261 -0.69 2.69 -23.64
CA GLU A 261 -1.74 2.57 -22.62
C GLU A 261 -1.67 3.64 -21.53
N GLY A 262 -0.60 4.45 -21.51
CA GLY A 262 -0.34 5.37 -20.40
C GLY A 262 0.05 4.66 -19.10
N ASN A 263 0.55 3.43 -19.18
CA ASN A 263 0.91 2.63 -18.01
C ASN A 263 2.38 2.84 -17.63
N ALA A 264 2.61 3.54 -16.53
CA ALA A 264 3.92 3.89 -15.98
C ALA A 264 4.34 3.00 -14.80
N SER A 265 3.71 1.83 -14.65
CA SER A 265 3.97 0.90 -13.55
C SER A 265 5.41 0.39 -13.54
N VAL A 266 5.99 0.21 -12.35
CA VAL A 266 7.35 -0.35 -12.20
C VAL A 266 7.28 -1.75 -11.61
N THR A 267 7.98 -2.69 -12.25
CA THR A 267 8.22 -4.03 -11.72
C THR A 267 9.53 -4.04 -10.96
N LEU A 268 9.51 -4.58 -9.76
CA LEU A 268 10.64 -4.68 -8.86
C LEU A 268 10.87 -6.14 -8.52
N THR A 269 12.01 -6.70 -8.95
CA THR A 269 12.34 -8.10 -8.72
C THR A 269 13.34 -8.29 -7.58
N LYS A 270 13.31 -9.47 -6.96
CA LYS A 270 14.23 -9.89 -5.89
C LYS A 270 14.33 -8.86 -4.76
N LEU A 271 13.17 -8.51 -4.19
CA LEU A 271 13.04 -7.51 -3.13
C LEU A 271 14.01 -7.74 -1.96
N LYS A 272 14.54 -6.64 -1.44
CA LYS A 272 15.35 -6.59 -0.22
C LYS A 272 14.66 -5.75 0.83
N VAL A 273 15.05 -5.90 2.09
CA VAL A 273 14.56 -5.06 3.18
C VAL A 273 14.78 -3.57 2.91
N VAL A 274 15.90 -3.21 2.26
CA VAL A 274 16.20 -1.81 1.90
C VAL A 274 15.30 -1.24 0.81
N ASP A 275 14.53 -2.08 0.09
CA ASP A 275 13.57 -1.65 -0.91
C ASP A 275 12.23 -1.26 -0.29
N GLU A 276 12.01 -1.52 1.01
CA GLU A 276 10.80 -1.10 1.73
C GLU A 276 10.72 0.43 1.82
N GLY A 277 9.50 0.98 1.76
CA GLY A 277 9.25 2.40 2.00
C GLY A 277 8.27 3.02 1.02
N THR A 278 8.34 4.34 0.93
CA THR A 278 7.39 5.13 0.15
C THR A 278 7.93 5.38 -1.26
N TYR A 279 7.31 4.75 -2.24
CA TYR A 279 7.60 4.95 -3.65
C TYR A 279 6.78 6.11 -4.20
N ILE A 280 7.42 6.90 -5.05
CA ILE A 280 6.83 8.07 -5.71
C ILE A 280 6.98 7.84 -7.21
N CYS A 281 5.85 7.63 -7.87
CA CYS A 281 5.73 7.69 -9.32
C CYS A 281 5.59 9.16 -9.72
N THR A 282 6.45 9.66 -10.58
CA THR A 282 6.31 10.99 -11.19
C THR A 282 6.25 10.81 -12.69
N VAL A 283 5.14 11.24 -13.29
CA VAL A 283 4.99 11.28 -14.75
C VAL A 283 5.07 12.75 -15.16
N SER A 284 5.93 13.05 -16.12
CA SER A 284 6.04 14.37 -16.73
C SER A 284 5.70 14.31 -18.20
N ILE A 285 4.88 15.25 -18.65
CA ILE A 285 4.39 15.37 -20.01
C ILE A 285 4.63 16.83 -20.42
N ASP A 286 5.55 17.06 -21.35
CA ASP A 286 6.03 18.38 -21.75
C ASP A 286 6.40 19.28 -20.52
N LEU A 287 5.53 20.22 -20.14
CA LEU A 287 5.71 21.15 -19.01
C LEU A 287 4.95 20.72 -17.74
N PHE A 288 4.12 19.70 -17.85
CA PHE A 288 3.26 19.19 -16.79
C PHE A 288 3.93 18.02 -16.08
N HIS A 289 3.75 17.94 -14.77
CA HIS A 289 4.14 16.75 -14.01
C HIS A 289 3.17 16.56 -12.85
N ALA A 290 2.85 15.31 -12.59
CA ALA A 290 2.01 14.90 -11.48
C ALA A 290 2.61 13.63 -10.90
N GLN A 291 2.25 13.36 -9.64
CA GLN A 291 2.87 12.29 -8.87
C GLN A 291 1.84 11.49 -8.11
N GLN A 292 2.15 10.21 -7.94
CA GLN A 292 1.40 9.31 -7.09
C GLN A 292 2.34 8.61 -6.12
N VAL A 293 1.86 8.43 -4.89
CA VAL A 293 2.60 7.82 -3.79
C VAL A 293 2.03 6.44 -3.50
N ILE A 294 2.91 5.47 -3.31
CA ILE A 294 2.59 4.07 -3.01
C ILE A 294 3.53 3.56 -1.94
N HIS A 295 3.00 2.93 -0.89
CA HIS A 295 3.80 2.35 0.18
C HIS A 295 4.08 0.87 -0.06
N LEU A 296 5.35 0.47 -0.10
CA LEU A 296 5.75 -0.93 -0.21
C LEU A 296 6.20 -1.43 1.16
N ASN A 297 5.49 -2.43 1.69
CA ASN A 297 5.88 -3.19 2.86
C ASN A 297 6.57 -4.48 2.44
N VAL A 298 7.69 -4.80 3.09
CA VAL A 298 8.39 -6.07 2.87
C VAL A 298 8.10 -6.99 4.04
N ILE A 299 7.77 -8.25 3.77
CA ILE A 299 7.53 -9.25 4.82
C ILE A 299 8.40 -10.49 4.62
N GLN A 300 8.79 -11.11 5.74
CA GLN A 300 9.48 -12.39 5.76
C GLN A 300 9.00 -13.17 6.99
N PRO A 301 8.29 -14.30 6.80
CA PRO A 301 7.84 -15.12 7.90
C PRO A 301 9.03 -15.73 8.66
N PRO A 302 8.91 -15.89 10.00
CA PRO A 302 9.94 -16.49 10.82
C PRO A 302 10.08 -17.99 10.59
N HIS A 303 11.32 -18.48 10.72
CA HIS A 303 11.59 -19.89 10.94
C HIS A 303 11.78 -20.15 12.43
N VAL A 304 10.91 -20.96 13.02
CA VAL A 304 10.87 -21.25 14.46
C VAL A 304 11.36 -22.68 14.72
N SER A 305 12.22 -22.84 15.72
CA SER A 305 12.78 -24.13 16.12
C SER A 305 13.12 -24.14 17.61
N LEU A 306 13.13 -25.33 18.23
CA LEU A 306 13.58 -25.53 19.61
C LEU A 306 15.03 -26.00 19.64
N SER A 307 15.76 -25.71 20.70
CA SER A 307 17.15 -26.15 20.89
C SER A 307 17.30 -27.67 21.04
N GLU A 308 16.22 -28.33 21.49
CA GLU A 308 16.16 -29.77 21.71
C GLU A 308 14.87 -30.32 21.10
N GLU A 309 14.96 -31.51 20.51
CA GLU A 309 13.78 -32.24 20.02
C GLU A 309 13.03 -32.95 21.16
N ARG A 310 13.75 -33.27 22.25
CA ARG A 310 13.27 -33.99 23.43
C ARG A 310 13.97 -33.46 24.66
N LEU A 311 13.20 -33.24 25.74
CA LEU A 311 13.72 -32.74 27.00
C LEU A 311 13.74 -33.86 28.04
N ILE A 312 14.93 -34.30 28.44
CA ILE A 312 15.12 -35.32 29.49
C ILE A 312 15.52 -34.61 30.78
N LEU A 313 14.55 -34.45 31.68
CA LEU A 313 14.78 -33.78 32.97
C LEU A 313 15.71 -34.61 33.84
N LYS A 314 16.92 -34.10 34.08
CA LYS A 314 17.85 -34.66 35.07
C LYS A 314 17.34 -34.35 36.46
N SER A 315 17.35 -35.34 37.35
CA SER A 315 16.63 -35.32 38.62
C SER A 315 16.97 -34.14 39.56
N GLU A 316 18.06 -33.39 39.34
CA GLU A 316 18.50 -32.34 40.27
C GLU A 316 18.89 -30.99 39.65
N SER A 317 18.76 -30.79 38.33
CA SER A 317 19.15 -29.51 37.70
C SER A 317 18.07 -28.98 36.75
N PRO A 318 17.65 -27.70 36.88
CA PRO A 318 16.80 -27.09 35.88
C PRO A 318 17.52 -27.06 34.53
N GLN A 319 16.75 -27.24 33.45
CA GLN A 319 17.27 -27.22 32.09
C GLN A 319 16.72 -26.00 31.35
N THR A 320 17.56 -25.38 30.53
CA THR A 320 17.15 -24.22 29.72
C THR A 320 16.75 -24.69 28.33
N LEU A 321 15.46 -24.56 28.00
CA LEU A 321 14.93 -24.78 26.67
C LEU A 321 14.95 -23.47 25.90
N SER A 322 15.55 -23.46 24.71
CA SER A 322 15.59 -22.26 23.86
C SER A 322 14.66 -22.41 22.65
N CYS A 323 13.84 -21.40 22.39
CA CYS A 323 13.09 -21.25 21.16
C CYS A 323 13.74 -20.20 20.27
N HIS A 324 14.18 -20.62 19.08
CA HIS A 324 14.86 -19.78 18.12
C HIS A 324 13.87 -19.32 17.04
N CYS A 325 13.59 -18.01 17.01
CA CYS A 325 12.82 -17.35 15.97
C CYS A 325 13.78 -16.64 15.02
N THR A 326 13.90 -17.14 13.79
CA THR A 326 15.01 -16.76 12.89
C THR A 326 14.55 -16.19 11.55
N LYS A 327 15.33 -15.23 11.04
CA LYS A 327 15.21 -14.62 9.71
C LYS A 327 13.81 -14.10 9.39
N TYR A 328 13.26 -13.27 10.28
CA TYR A 328 11.93 -12.67 10.10
C TYR A 328 12.00 -11.16 9.88
N TYR A 329 10.97 -10.60 9.26
CA TYR A 329 10.83 -9.16 9.02
C TYR A 329 9.35 -8.81 8.80
N PRO A 330 8.75 -7.76 9.41
CA PRO A 330 9.35 -6.69 10.23
C PRO A 330 9.73 -7.13 11.66
N LEU A 331 10.11 -6.19 12.53
CA LEU A 331 10.68 -6.46 13.87
C LEU A 331 9.69 -7.09 14.86
N ASP A 332 8.40 -6.91 14.64
CA ASP A 332 7.27 -7.14 15.57
C ASP A 332 6.94 -8.63 15.81
N ALA A 333 7.93 -9.45 16.16
CA ALA A 333 7.72 -10.84 16.56
C ALA A 333 7.45 -10.95 18.07
N GLN A 334 6.45 -11.74 18.44
CA GLN A 334 6.09 -12.05 19.82
C GLN A 334 6.26 -13.56 20.06
N ILE A 335 6.87 -13.92 21.19
CA ILE A 335 7.08 -15.32 21.58
C ILE A 335 6.40 -15.58 22.92
N GLU A 336 5.64 -16.65 22.99
CA GLU A 336 4.95 -17.09 24.21
C GLU A 336 5.19 -18.58 24.45
N TRP A 337 5.26 -18.95 25.72
CA TRP A 337 5.38 -20.35 26.13
C TRP A 337 4.06 -20.87 26.68
N LEU A 338 3.64 -22.03 26.19
CA LEU A 338 2.45 -22.76 26.60
C LEU A 338 2.86 -24.15 27.14
N SER A 339 2.10 -24.65 28.11
CA SER A 339 2.21 -26.02 28.61
C SER A 339 0.88 -26.74 28.54
N LEU A 340 0.92 -28.03 28.20
CA LEU A 340 -0.22 -28.93 28.26
C LEU A 340 0.21 -30.15 29.07
N SER A 341 -0.29 -30.27 30.30
CA SER A 341 -0.03 -31.44 31.12
C SER A 341 -0.83 -32.64 30.59
N PRO A 342 -0.43 -33.90 30.88
CA PRO A 342 -1.19 -35.08 30.44
C PRO A 342 -2.62 -35.17 30.99
N THR A 343 -2.92 -34.44 32.07
CA THR A 343 -4.24 -34.42 32.72
C THR A 343 -5.16 -33.32 32.18
N ASP A 344 -4.61 -32.35 31.45
CA ASP A 344 -5.36 -31.21 30.95
C ASP A 344 -5.83 -31.44 29.51
N THR A 345 -6.93 -30.80 29.15
CA THR A 345 -7.50 -30.87 27.79
C THR A 345 -7.06 -29.72 26.88
N GLU A 346 -6.65 -28.58 27.46
CA GLU A 346 -6.29 -27.36 26.73
C GLU A 346 -4.92 -26.81 27.17
N PRO A 347 -4.13 -26.24 26.24
CA PRO A 347 -2.85 -25.62 26.58
C PRO A 347 -3.06 -24.37 27.42
N THR A 348 -2.24 -24.21 28.46
CA THR A 348 -2.23 -23.03 29.32
C THR A 348 -0.96 -22.22 29.12
N VAL A 349 -1.04 -20.90 29.26
CA VAL A 349 0.13 -20.00 29.21
C VAL A 349 0.98 -20.24 30.44
N LEU A 350 2.28 -20.50 30.25
CA LEU A 350 3.21 -20.69 31.36
C LEU A 350 3.36 -19.38 32.16
N PRO A 351 3.39 -19.41 33.49
CA PRO A 351 3.58 -18.20 34.28
C PRO A 351 4.98 -17.60 34.08
N ASP A 352 6.00 -18.44 33.89
CA ASP A 352 7.32 -18.03 33.42
C ASP A 352 7.33 -18.01 31.90
N GLN A 353 7.41 -16.81 31.31
CA GLN A 353 7.54 -16.62 29.86
C GLN A 353 9.01 -16.64 29.39
N GLY A 354 9.94 -17.00 30.29
CA GLY A 354 11.36 -17.05 30.02
C GLY A 354 11.99 -15.68 29.82
N SER A 355 13.22 -15.68 29.30
CA SER A 355 13.97 -14.47 28.98
C SER A 355 14.19 -14.34 27.49
N LEU A 356 13.97 -13.14 26.95
CA LEU A 356 14.19 -12.83 25.53
C LEU A 356 15.63 -12.36 25.32
N SER A 357 16.26 -12.86 24.25
CA SER A 357 17.51 -12.29 23.75
C SER A 357 17.25 -10.92 23.13
N SER A 358 18.32 -10.12 22.99
CA SER A 358 18.26 -8.96 22.11
C SER A 358 18.03 -9.39 20.65
N HIS A 359 17.47 -8.48 19.86
CA HIS A 359 17.31 -8.68 18.43
C HIS A 359 18.68 -8.65 17.74
N ARG A 360 18.95 -9.66 16.93
CA ARG A 360 20.10 -9.71 16.03
C ARG A 360 19.64 -9.40 14.61
N GLN A 361 20.21 -8.37 14.01
CA GLN A 361 19.98 -8.05 12.60
C GLN A 361 21.00 -8.76 11.70
N HIS A 362 20.54 -9.34 10.60
CA HIS A 362 21.35 -10.00 9.58
C HIS A 362 21.71 -9.05 8.44
N GLY A 363 22.69 -9.44 7.61
CA GLY A 363 23.13 -8.63 6.47
C GLY A 363 22.08 -8.45 5.35
N ASP A 364 21.05 -9.31 5.31
CA ASP A 364 19.90 -9.15 4.41
C ASP A 364 18.78 -8.28 5.01
N GLY A 365 19.00 -7.73 6.22
CA GLY A 365 18.07 -6.86 6.94
C GLY A 365 17.07 -7.58 7.83
N THR A 366 16.99 -8.91 7.78
CA THR A 366 16.09 -9.71 8.63
C THR A 366 16.55 -9.72 10.09
N TYR A 367 15.64 -10.04 11.00
CA TYR A 367 15.89 -10.15 12.43
C TYR A 367 15.85 -11.61 12.90
N SER A 368 16.51 -11.84 14.03
CA SER A 368 16.44 -13.06 14.81
C SER A 368 16.36 -12.72 16.29
N LEU A 369 15.54 -13.46 17.02
CA LEU A 369 15.45 -13.39 18.48
C LEU A 369 15.26 -14.80 19.03
N SER A 370 15.70 -15.05 20.26
CA SER A 370 15.46 -16.32 20.95
C SER A 370 14.81 -16.09 22.30
N SER A 371 13.93 -17.00 22.70
CA SER A 371 13.39 -17.05 24.06
C SER A 371 14.00 -18.23 24.80
N HIS A 372 14.43 -18.01 26.04
CA HIS A 372 15.06 -19.02 26.89
C HIS A 372 14.18 -19.27 28.11
N LEU A 373 13.54 -20.44 28.14
CA LEU A 373 12.67 -20.90 29.22
C LEU A 373 13.45 -21.81 30.17
N THR A 374 13.34 -21.58 31.47
CA THR A 374 13.91 -22.48 32.47
C THR A 374 12.87 -23.52 32.87
N VAL A 375 13.10 -24.78 32.51
CA VAL A 375 12.21 -25.89 32.84
C VAL A 375 12.70 -26.55 34.12
N HIS A 376 11.86 -26.50 35.16
CA HIS A 376 12.12 -27.12 36.45
C HIS A 376 11.84 -28.63 36.45
N SER A 377 12.55 -29.37 37.29
CA SER A 377 12.34 -30.83 37.48
C SER A 377 10.97 -31.19 38.08
N SER A 378 10.21 -30.20 38.55
CA SER A 378 8.82 -30.38 39.02
C SER A 378 7.81 -30.61 37.89
N VAL A 379 8.18 -30.32 36.64
CA VAL A 379 7.30 -30.55 35.48
C VAL A 379 7.15 -32.05 35.25
N SER A 380 5.91 -32.53 35.17
CA SER A 380 5.63 -33.96 35.03
C SER A 380 6.06 -34.50 33.66
N PRO A 381 6.66 -35.70 33.61
CA PRO A 381 6.89 -36.40 32.35
C PRO A 381 5.57 -36.56 31.55
N GLY A 382 5.66 -36.43 30.23
CA GLY A 382 4.52 -36.39 29.33
C GLY A 382 3.94 -34.98 29.11
N THR A 383 4.34 -33.98 29.89
CA THR A 383 3.94 -32.58 29.65
C THR A 383 4.47 -32.10 28.30
N LYS A 384 3.59 -31.51 27.49
CA LYS A 384 3.94 -30.90 26.20
C LYS A 384 4.22 -29.42 26.39
N ILE A 385 5.44 -28.99 26.11
CA ILE A 385 5.86 -27.59 26.16
C ILE A 385 5.86 -27.05 24.72
N THR A 386 5.22 -25.91 24.50
CA THR A 386 5.04 -25.31 23.18
C THR A 386 5.54 -23.87 23.17
N CYS A 387 6.40 -23.54 22.23
CA CYS A 387 6.75 -22.17 21.87
C CYS A 387 5.80 -21.69 20.76
N ARG A 388 4.98 -20.68 21.05
CA ARG A 388 4.09 -20.02 20.10
C ARG A 388 4.70 -18.69 19.66
N VAL A 389 4.75 -18.45 18.35
CA VAL A 389 5.30 -17.23 17.76
C VAL A 389 4.25 -16.55 16.89
N SER A 390 3.95 -15.31 17.21
CA SER A 390 3.07 -14.42 16.45
C SER A 390 3.90 -13.37 15.72
N HIS A 391 3.58 -13.09 14.45
CA HIS A 391 4.32 -12.15 13.62
C HIS A 391 3.46 -11.62 12.45
N PRO A 392 3.59 -10.35 12.01
CA PRO A 392 2.77 -9.79 10.92
C PRO A 392 2.85 -10.51 9.57
N ALA A 393 3.90 -11.30 9.32
CA ALA A 393 4.04 -12.08 8.11
C ALA A 393 3.38 -13.48 8.20
N LEU A 394 2.66 -13.77 9.29
CA LEU A 394 1.95 -15.02 9.51
C LEU A 394 0.45 -14.76 9.67
N ASP A 395 -0.39 -15.46 8.89
CA ASP A 395 -1.84 -15.41 9.06
C ASP A 395 -2.28 -16.05 10.39
N THR A 396 -1.54 -17.06 10.85
CA THR A 396 -1.78 -17.76 12.12
C THR A 396 -0.46 -17.96 12.88
N PRO A 397 -0.46 -17.90 14.23
CA PRO A 397 0.75 -18.08 15.02
C PRO A 397 1.41 -19.44 14.79
N LEU A 398 2.73 -19.46 14.60
CA LEU A 398 3.50 -20.68 14.43
C LEU A 398 3.81 -21.30 15.79
N SER A 399 3.53 -22.59 15.96
CA SER A 399 3.76 -23.29 17.23
C SER A 399 4.67 -24.49 17.06
N VAL A 400 5.74 -24.56 17.85
CA VAL A 400 6.67 -25.71 17.89
C VAL A 400 6.67 -26.26 19.30
N SER A 401 6.59 -27.58 19.43
CA SER A 401 6.42 -28.24 20.73
C SER A 401 7.31 -29.45 20.90
N LEU A 402 7.69 -29.73 22.15
CA LEU A 402 8.33 -30.96 22.57
C LEU A 402 7.58 -31.59 23.75
N VAL A 403 7.90 -32.84 24.04
CA VAL A 403 7.36 -33.57 25.20
C VAL A 403 8.49 -33.81 26.20
N VAL A 404 8.19 -33.61 27.48
CA VAL A 404 9.10 -33.92 28.58
C VAL A 404 9.17 -35.43 28.77
N GLU A 405 10.36 -36.01 28.62
CA GLU A 405 10.59 -37.45 28.79
C GLU A 405 11.07 -37.78 30.21
N SER A 406 10.72 -38.98 30.69
CA SER A 406 11.28 -39.51 31.94
C SER A 406 12.75 -39.90 31.75
N PRO A 407 13.63 -39.69 32.75
CA PRO A 407 14.99 -40.20 32.69
C PRO A 407 14.96 -41.73 32.56
N GLU A 408 15.75 -42.27 31.62
CA GLU A 408 15.88 -43.72 31.46
C GLU A 408 16.34 -44.36 32.79
N PRO A 409 15.74 -45.48 33.23
CA PRO A 409 16.19 -46.17 34.42
C PRO A 409 17.64 -46.59 34.20
N GLY A 410 18.55 -46.00 34.97
CA GLY A 410 19.98 -46.21 34.83
C GLY A 410 20.32 -47.70 34.79
N SER A 411 21.30 -48.05 33.96
CA SER A 411 21.88 -49.39 33.76
C SER A 411 22.22 -50.14 35.08
N TYR A 412 22.20 -49.45 36.23
CA TYR A 412 22.35 -50.02 37.56
C TYR A 412 21.45 -51.24 37.84
N TRP A 413 20.19 -51.25 37.40
CA TRP A 413 19.33 -52.43 37.58
C TRP A 413 19.77 -53.63 36.74
N TRP A 414 20.29 -53.38 35.54
CA TRP A 414 20.90 -54.41 34.69
C TRP A 414 22.22 -54.93 35.28
N VAL A 415 23.06 -54.04 35.82
CA VAL A 415 24.32 -54.41 36.49
C VAL A 415 24.04 -55.18 37.79
N LEU A 416 23.08 -54.74 38.60
CA LEU A 416 22.69 -55.43 39.83
C LEU A 416 22.07 -56.80 39.51
N GLY A 417 21.20 -56.86 38.49
CA GLY A 417 20.66 -58.12 37.97
C GLY A 417 21.77 -59.06 37.50
N PHE A 418 22.76 -58.57 36.75
CA PHE A 418 23.92 -59.35 36.32
C PHE A 418 24.77 -59.83 37.50
N LEU A 419 25.00 -58.99 38.52
CA LEU A 419 25.74 -59.35 39.74
C LEU A 419 25.01 -60.42 40.56
N ILE A 420 23.68 -60.34 40.67
CA ILE A 420 22.88 -61.35 41.36
C ILE A 420 22.92 -62.68 40.60
N ILE A 421 22.75 -62.66 39.27
CA ILE A 421 22.78 -63.86 38.43
C ILE A 421 24.16 -64.52 38.50
N THR A 422 25.25 -63.75 38.39
CA THR A 422 26.62 -64.27 38.51
C THR A 422 26.88 -64.82 39.92
N GLY A 423 26.44 -64.14 40.98
CA GLY A 423 26.53 -64.65 42.34
C GLY A 423 25.79 -65.99 42.56
N LEU A 424 24.58 -66.12 42.01
CA LEU A 424 23.80 -67.37 42.06
C LEU A 424 24.46 -68.50 41.26
N PHE A 425 25.03 -68.19 40.10
CA PHE A 425 25.78 -69.16 39.30
C PHE A 425 26.98 -69.71 40.08
N PHE A 426 27.79 -68.84 40.69
CA PHE A 426 28.92 -69.28 41.53
C PHE A 426 28.47 -70.06 42.77
N TYR A 427 27.35 -69.68 43.41
CA TYR A 427 26.79 -70.45 44.53
C TYR A 427 26.35 -71.86 44.12
N GLN A 428 25.73 -72.03 42.94
CA GLN A 428 25.32 -73.33 42.43
C GLN A 428 26.51 -74.21 42.01
N VAL A 429 27.61 -73.62 41.52
CA VAL A 429 28.81 -74.36 41.12
C VAL A 429 29.65 -74.82 42.33
N MET A 430 29.60 -74.09 43.45
CA MET A 430 30.34 -74.43 44.68
C MET A 430 29.59 -75.37 45.63
N ARG A 431 28.35 -75.76 45.31
CA ARG A 431 27.55 -76.72 46.06
C ARG A 431 27.58 -78.07 45.36
#